data_AF-A0A976DTN0-F1
#
_entry.id   AF-A0A976DTN0-F1
#
_cell.length_a   1.000
_cell.length_b   1.000
_cell.length_c   1.000
_cell.angle_alpha   90.00
_cell.angle_beta   90.00
_cell.angle_gamma   90.00
#
_symmetry.space_group_name_H-M   'P 1'
#
loop_
_entity.id
_entity.type
_entity.pdbx_description
1 polymer ?
#
loop_
_entity_poly.entity_id
_entity_poly.type
_entity_poly.pdbx_seq_one_letter_code
_entity_poly.pdbx_strand_id
1 'polypeptide(L)'
;YTETLARLDADKQAVGVFGLSFYQNNTDKLQVATMGGVVPSTESIASGEYPVSRPLYFYVKLAHMDVIPGLKEYVEFFVSNDMAGPDGPLAQYGLVSDPELAATQAMVAARTPMGPLE
;
A
#
# COMPACT_ATOMS: atom_id res chain seq x y z
N TYR A 1 -0.02 -16.78 -2.77
CA TYR A 1 -1.39 -17.11 -2.33
C TYR A 1 -1.84 -18.54 -2.60
N THR A 2 -1.09 -19.37 -3.34
CA THR A 2 -1.52 -20.72 -3.74
C THR A 2 -1.93 -21.63 -2.58
N GLU A 3 -1.16 -21.63 -1.49
CA GLU A 3 -1.49 -22.44 -0.30
C GLU A 3 -2.71 -21.91 0.46
N THR A 4 -2.82 -20.60 0.63
CA THR A 4 -3.97 -19.97 1.30
C THR A 4 -5.27 -20.27 0.54
N LEU A 5 -5.26 -20.16 -0.79
CA LEU A 5 -6.41 -20.52 -1.64
C LEU A 5 -6.82 -21.97 -1.50
N ALA A 6 -5.86 -22.90 -1.48
CA ALA A 6 -6.15 -24.33 -1.32
C ALA A 6 -6.82 -24.61 0.04
N ARG A 7 -6.42 -23.91 1.10
CA ARG A 7 -7.05 -24.03 2.42
C ARG A 7 -8.46 -23.45 2.47
N LEU A 8 -8.70 -22.30 1.84
CA LEU A 8 -10.05 -21.71 1.70
C LEU A 8 -10.99 -22.58 0.87
N ASP A 9 -10.47 -23.27 -0.15
CA ASP A 9 -11.29 -24.18 -0.93
C ASP A 9 -11.65 -25.45 -0.15
N ALA A 10 -10.69 -25.99 0.62
CA ALA A 10 -10.87 -27.18 1.44
C ALA A 10 -11.77 -26.95 2.68
N ASP A 11 -11.72 -25.77 3.29
CA ASP A 11 -12.53 -25.41 4.47
C ASP A 11 -13.38 -24.17 4.17
N LYS A 12 -14.69 -24.38 4.00
CA LYS A 12 -15.66 -23.32 3.68
C LYS A 12 -15.91 -22.35 4.85
N GLN A 13 -15.41 -22.63 6.05
CA GLN A 13 -15.47 -21.70 7.19
C GLN A 13 -14.19 -20.89 7.37
N ALA A 14 -13.15 -21.17 6.58
CA ALA A 14 -11.87 -20.47 6.70
C ALA A 14 -11.97 -19.01 6.23
N VAL A 15 -11.16 -18.15 6.85
CA VAL A 15 -10.98 -16.75 6.46
C VAL A 15 -9.50 -16.54 6.16
N GLY A 16 -9.20 -15.86 5.05
CA GLY A 16 -7.84 -15.50 4.66
C GLY A 16 -7.70 -13.99 4.45
N VAL A 17 -6.50 -13.48 4.69
CA VAL A 17 -6.14 -12.09 4.41
C VAL A 17 -5.42 -12.02 3.07
N PHE A 18 -5.93 -11.19 2.17
CA PHE A 18 -5.39 -11.00 0.82
C PHE A 18 -5.23 -9.51 0.53
N GLY A 19 -4.26 -9.15 -0.31
CA GLY A 19 -4.21 -7.82 -0.91
C GLY A 19 -5.42 -7.56 -1.80
N LEU A 20 -5.84 -6.29 -1.91
CA LEU A 20 -7.01 -5.89 -2.69
C LEU A 20 -6.93 -6.35 -4.15
N SER A 21 -5.78 -6.17 -4.79
CA SER A 21 -5.57 -6.57 -6.19
C SER A 21 -5.76 -8.07 -6.41
N PHE A 22 -5.40 -8.89 -5.42
CA PHE A 22 -5.57 -10.33 -5.50
C PHE A 22 -7.06 -10.69 -5.47
N TYR A 23 -7.84 -10.05 -4.60
CA TYR A 23 -9.29 -10.19 -4.59
C TYR A 23 -9.91 -9.75 -5.92
N GLN A 24 -9.58 -8.56 -6.42
CA GLN A 24 -10.14 -8.02 -7.66
C GLN A 24 -9.89 -8.93 -8.88
N ASN A 25 -8.73 -9.62 -8.91
CA ASN A 25 -8.38 -10.56 -9.97
C ASN A 25 -8.98 -11.97 -9.80
N ASN A 26 -9.62 -12.28 -8.67
CA ASN A 26 -10.15 -13.61 -8.34
C ASN A 26 -11.56 -13.51 -7.72
N THR A 27 -12.37 -12.52 -8.14
CA THR A 27 -13.74 -12.29 -7.63
C THR A 27 -14.70 -13.44 -7.95
N ASP A 28 -14.35 -14.31 -8.90
CA ASP A 28 -15.04 -15.56 -9.21
C ASP A 28 -14.85 -16.63 -8.13
N LYS A 29 -13.77 -16.55 -7.34
CA LYS A 29 -13.38 -17.55 -6.33
C LYS A 29 -13.43 -17.02 -4.90
N LEU A 30 -13.26 -15.72 -4.71
CA LEU A 30 -13.17 -15.09 -3.42
C LEU A 30 -14.38 -14.20 -3.16
N GLN A 31 -14.92 -14.31 -1.95
CA GLN A 31 -15.87 -13.35 -1.42
C GLN A 31 -15.16 -12.43 -0.44
N VAL A 32 -15.60 -11.18 -0.40
CA VAL A 32 -15.02 -10.17 0.47
C VAL A 32 -15.89 -9.93 1.69
N ALA A 33 -15.26 -9.88 2.86
CA ALA A 33 -15.93 -9.50 4.10
C ALA A 33 -16.02 -7.97 4.19
N THR A 34 -17.16 -7.46 4.64
CA THR A 34 -17.28 -6.06 5.05
C THR A 34 -16.79 -5.89 6.48
N MET A 35 -16.18 -4.75 6.76
CA MET A 35 -15.68 -4.42 8.10
C MET A 35 -16.38 -3.16 8.55
N GLY A 36 -17.18 -3.25 9.61
CA GLY A 36 -17.99 -2.11 10.06
C GLY A 36 -19.00 -1.58 9.02
N GLY A 37 -19.42 -2.43 8.07
CA GLY A 37 -20.29 -2.03 6.95
C GLY A 37 -19.55 -1.44 5.75
N VAL A 38 -18.23 -1.25 5.84
CA VAL A 38 -17.39 -0.74 4.74
C VAL A 38 -16.85 -1.91 3.91
N VAL A 39 -17.03 -1.82 2.59
CA VAL A 39 -16.46 -2.76 1.60
C VAL A 39 -15.06 -2.27 1.23
N PRO A 40 -14.05 -3.15 1.13
CA PRO A 40 -12.73 -2.71 0.67
C PRO A 40 -12.76 -2.34 -0.82
N SER A 41 -12.30 -1.14 -1.12
CA SER A 41 -12.04 -0.63 -2.47
C SER A 41 -10.79 0.24 -2.45
N THR A 42 -10.33 0.67 -3.62
CA THR A 42 -9.25 1.66 -3.74
C THR A 42 -9.59 2.94 -2.99
N GLU A 43 -10.84 3.38 -3.07
CA GLU A 43 -11.34 4.62 -2.46
C GLU A 43 -11.45 4.48 -0.94
N SER A 44 -12.07 3.39 -0.43
CA SER A 44 -12.25 3.21 1.02
C SER A 44 -10.93 2.92 1.73
N ILE A 45 -9.93 2.38 1.03
CA ILE A 45 -8.57 2.22 1.55
C ILE A 45 -7.81 3.54 1.51
N ALA A 46 -7.87 4.28 0.40
CA ALA A 46 -7.20 5.57 0.28
C ALA A 46 -7.74 6.60 1.29
N SER A 47 -9.05 6.60 1.57
CA SER A 47 -9.66 7.48 2.58
C SER A 47 -9.40 7.05 4.02
N GLY A 48 -8.88 5.85 4.25
CA GLY A 48 -8.70 5.26 5.58
C GLY A 48 -10.01 4.75 6.22
N GLU A 49 -11.14 4.81 5.51
CA GLU A 49 -12.44 4.33 6.02
C GLU A 49 -12.48 2.81 6.20
N TYR A 50 -11.72 2.06 5.38
CA TYR A 50 -11.61 0.62 5.53
C TYR A 50 -10.62 0.27 6.66
N PRO A 51 -11.09 -0.25 7.81
CA PRO A 51 -10.32 -0.26 9.06
C PRO A 51 -9.18 -1.29 9.09
N VAL A 52 -9.12 -2.20 8.11
CA VAL A 52 -8.07 -3.22 8.00
C VAL A 52 -6.95 -2.78 7.03
N SER A 53 -7.12 -1.63 6.38
CA SER A 53 -6.05 -1.05 5.58
C SER A 53 -4.90 -0.59 6.48
N ARG A 54 -3.68 -0.62 5.93
CA ARG A 54 -2.48 -0.22 6.65
C ARG A 54 -1.59 0.63 5.75
N PRO A 55 -1.15 1.81 6.21
CA PRO A 55 -0.12 2.55 5.50
C PRO A 55 1.18 1.75 5.46
N LEU A 56 1.86 1.80 4.32
CA LEU A 56 3.19 1.22 4.15
C LEU A 56 4.24 2.34 4.29
N TYR A 57 5.27 2.05 5.06
CA TYR A 57 6.32 3.03 5.35
C TYR A 57 7.64 2.62 4.69
N PHE A 58 8.30 3.59 4.08
CA PHE A 58 9.63 3.46 3.50
C PHE A 58 10.65 4.16 4.41
N TYR A 59 11.48 3.38 5.10
CA TYR A 59 12.37 3.90 6.14
C TYR A 59 13.75 4.27 5.58
N VAL A 60 14.10 5.56 5.73
CA VAL A 60 15.39 6.09 5.27
C VAL A 60 16.07 6.82 6.41
N LYS A 61 17.36 6.54 6.63
CA LYS A 61 18.18 7.31 7.57
C LYS A 61 18.64 8.60 6.90
N LEU A 62 18.25 9.75 7.45
CA LEU A 62 18.64 11.07 6.91
C LEU A 62 20.16 11.23 6.81
N ALA A 63 20.91 10.71 7.79
CA ALA A 63 22.37 10.73 7.79
C ALA A 63 23.00 10.03 6.57
N HIS A 64 22.26 9.17 5.87
CA HIS A 64 22.75 8.42 4.71
C HIS A 64 22.42 9.08 3.37
N MET A 65 21.51 10.06 3.33
CA MET A 65 21.01 10.64 2.07
C MET A 65 22.11 11.32 1.23
N ASP A 66 23.13 11.89 1.88
CA ASP A 66 24.21 12.64 1.21
C ASP A 66 25.52 11.84 1.06
N VAL A 67 25.62 10.68 1.71
CA VAL A 67 26.85 9.87 1.73
C VAL A 67 26.73 8.59 0.93
N ILE A 68 25.51 8.09 0.72
CA ILE A 68 25.25 6.93 -0.14
C ILE A 68 24.88 7.46 -1.53
N PRO A 69 25.74 7.27 -2.55
CA PRO A 69 25.46 7.71 -3.90
C PRO A 69 24.15 7.11 -4.43
N GLY A 70 23.27 7.94 -5.00
CA GLY A 70 22.01 7.50 -5.59
C GLY A 70 20.87 7.26 -4.61
N LEU A 71 21.10 7.32 -3.29
CA LEU A 71 20.05 7.06 -2.32
C LEU A 71 18.96 8.13 -2.39
N LYS A 72 19.35 9.41 -2.41
CA LYS A 72 18.39 10.52 -2.51
C LYS A 72 17.52 10.39 -3.75
N GLU A 73 18.14 10.17 -4.90
CA GLU A 73 17.47 10.01 -6.20
C GLU A 73 16.53 8.80 -6.17
N TYR A 74 16.92 7.71 -5.51
CA TYR A 74 16.07 6.55 -5.34
C TYR A 74 14.84 6.84 -4.47
N VAL A 75 14.99 7.57 -3.36
CA VAL A 75 13.84 7.96 -2.52
C VAL A 75 12.89 8.86 -3.31
N GLU A 76 13.41 9.89 -3.99
CA GLU A 76 12.63 10.82 -4.82
C GLU A 76 11.91 10.09 -5.95
N PHE A 77 12.59 9.15 -6.61
CA PHE A 77 11.98 8.29 -7.63
C PHE A 77 10.88 7.40 -7.06
N PHE A 78 11.11 6.79 -5.89
CA PHE A 78 10.15 5.87 -5.27
C PHE A 78 8.82 6.57 -4.94
N VAL A 79 8.87 7.83 -4.50
CA VAL A 79 7.67 8.63 -4.20
C VAL A 79 7.18 9.48 -5.37
N SER A 80 7.77 9.34 -6.56
CA SER A 80 7.35 10.09 -7.75
C SER A 80 5.95 9.70 -8.21
N ASN A 81 5.25 10.60 -8.91
CA ASN A 81 3.93 10.31 -9.47
C ASN A 81 3.99 9.13 -10.46
N ASP A 82 5.07 9.00 -11.22
CA ASP A 82 5.26 7.91 -12.18
C ASP A 82 5.38 6.56 -11.49
N MET A 83 5.87 6.51 -10.25
CA MET A 83 6.05 5.27 -9.49
C MET A 83 4.86 4.99 -8.55
N ALA A 84 4.54 5.95 -7.69
CA ALA A 84 3.61 5.83 -6.56
C ALA A 84 2.24 6.47 -6.79
N GLY A 85 2.03 7.16 -7.91
CA GLY A 85 0.72 7.71 -8.27
C GLY A 85 -0.31 6.63 -8.60
N PRO A 86 -1.58 7.01 -8.80
CA PRO A 86 -2.69 6.07 -9.00
C PRO A 86 -2.55 5.20 -10.25
N ASP A 87 -1.83 5.68 -11.27
CA ASP A 87 -1.57 4.95 -12.52
C ASP A 87 -0.17 4.32 -12.59
N GLY A 88 0.62 4.48 -11.51
CA GLY A 88 2.01 4.02 -11.45
C GLY A 88 2.16 2.50 -11.27
N PRO A 89 3.38 1.96 -11.46
CA PRO A 89 3.68 0.54 -11.24
C PRO A 89 3.28 0.04 -9.85
N LEU A 90 3.39 0.85 -8.79
CA LEU A 90 2.99 0.43 -7.44
C LEU A 90 1.50 0.12 -7.35
N ALA A 91 0.65 0.91 -8.03
CA ALA A 91 -0.78 0.64 -8.12
C ALA A 91 -1.05 -0.65 -8.91
N GLN A 92 -0.33 -0.88 -10.00
CA GLN A 92 -0.43 -2.11 -10.81
C GLN A 92 0.02 -3.35 -10.02
N TYR A 93 0.96 -3.20 -9.09
CA TYR A 93 1.38 -4.25 -8.17
C TYR A 93 0.40 -4.44 -6.99
N GLY A 94 -0.65 -3.62 -6.92
CA GLY A 94 -1.74 -3.77 -5.96
C GLY A 94 -1.60 -2.96 -4.69
N LEU A 95 -0.73 -1.94 -4.68
CA LEU A 95 -0.74 -0.91 -3.65
C LEU A 95 -1.82 0.12 -3.97
N VAL A 96 -2.27 0.82 -2.94
CA VAL A 96 -3.18 1.97 -3.10
C VAL A 96 -2.33 3.23 -2.98
N SER A 97 -2.47 4.14 -3.94
CA SER A 97 -1.76 5.42 -3.94
C SER A 97 -2.12 6.22 -2.69
N ASP A 98 -1.10 6.80 -2.06
CA ASP A 98 -1.29 7.68 -0.91
C ASP A 98 -2.02 8.97 -1.35
N PRO A 99 -3.17 9.34 -0.76
CA PRO A 99 -3.82 10.61 -1.06
C PRO A 99 -2.95 11.82 -0.67
N GLU A 100 -2.03 11.65 0.28
CA GLU A 100 -1.10 12.69 0.74
C GLU A 100 0.28 12.58 0.08
N LEU A 101 0.39 11.89 -1.07
CA LEU A 101 1.67 11.68 -1.77
C LEU A 101 2.44 12.98 -2.02
N ALA A 102 1.75 14.07 -2.33
CA ALA A 102 2.37 15.38 -2.53
C ALA A 102 3.02 15.94 -1.24
N ALA A 103 2.41 15.70 -0.08
CA ALA A 103 3.00 16.06 1.21
C ALA A 103 4.24 15.19 1.50
N THR A 104 4.16 13.89 1.21
CA THR A 104 5.29 12.96 1.32
C THR A 104 6.46 13.40 0.41
N GLN A 105 6.19 13.78 -0.84
CA GLN A 105 7.20 14.32 -1.76
C GLN A 105 7.85 15.60 -1.21
N ALA A 106 7.06 16.51 -0.66
CA ALA A 106 7.58 17.73 -0.03
C ALA A 106 8.45 17.42 1.20
N MET A 107 8.07 16.45 2.03
CA MET A 107 8.87 16.00 3.17
C MET A 107 10.21 15.39 2.73
N VAL A 108 10.22 14.56 1.69
CA VAL A 108 11.44 13.98 1.13
C VAL A 108 12.38 15.08 0.60
N ALA A 109 11.84 16.03 -0.17
CA ALA A 109 12.60 17.16 -0.69
C ALA A 109 13.18 18.05 0.41
N ALA A 110 12.40 18.30 1.48
CA ALA A 110 12.80 19.12 2.62
C ALA A 110 13.66 18.36 3.65
N ARG A 111 13.84 17.04 3.50
CA ARG A 111 14.52 16.15 4.48
C ARG A 111 13.88 16.20 5.87
N THR A 112 12.57 16.37 5.91
CA THR A 112 11.82 16.42 7.17
C THR A 112 11.63 15.00 7.69
N PRO A 113 12.12 14.67 8.90
CA PRO A 113 11.86 13.36 9.49
C PRO A 113 10.37 13.21 9.77
N MET A 114 9.84 12.02 9.49
CA MET A 114 8.47 11.67 9.88
C MET A 114 8.37 11.65 11.42
N GLY A 115 7.23 12.14 11.93
CA GLY A 115 6.93 12.05 13.36
C GLY A 115 6.74 10.59 13.82
N PRO A 116 6.51 10.38 15.13
CA PRO A 116 6.12 9.07 15.63
C PRO A 116 4.90 8.53 14.89
N LEU A 117 4.90 7.24 14.58
CA LEU A 117 3.72 6.56 14.05
C LEU A 117 2.75 6.34 15.23
N GLU A 118 1.52 6.84 15.12
CA GLU A 118 0.44 6.55 16.08
C GLU A 118 -0.18 5.16 15.87
#